data_AF-A0A971U734-F1
#
_entry.id   AF-A0A971U734-F1
#
_cell.length_a   1.000
_cell.length_b   1.000
_cell.length_c   1.000
_cell.angle_alpha   90.00
_cell.angle_beta   90.00
_cell.angle_gamma   90.00
#
_symmetry.space_group_name_H-M   'P 1'
#
loop_
_entity.id
_entity.type
_entity.pdbx_description
1 polymer ?
#
loop_
_entity_poly.entity_id
_entity_poly.type
_entity_poly.pdbx_seq_one_letter_code
_entity_poly.pdbx_strand_id
1 'polypeptide(L)'
;ASIYAPARYYERVRNFLSTYKKSSTIKNRLEWQYIAALFRSMLKLGVLHRGRWEYWKMLGWALLRKPKLFPEAVTLAIYGYHFRQVFQQQLTDAA
;
A
#
# COMPACT_ATOMS: atom_id res chain seq x y z
N ALA A 1 -9.36 -17.20 -5.35
CA ALA A 1 -8.46 -16.04 -5.59
C ALA A 1 -9.08 -14.77 -4.97
N SER A 2 -8.43 -14.15 -3.97
CA SER A 2 -9.02 -13.06 -3.16
C SER A 2 -8.91 -11.68 -3.80
N ILE A 3 -9.82 -10.76 -3.45
CA ILE A 3 -9.75 -9.32 -3.78
C ILE A 3 -8.51 -8.62 -3.18
N TYR A 4 -7.86 -9.25 -2.19
CA TYR A 4 -6.63 -8.76 -1.56
C TYR A 4 -5.35 -9.31 -2.20
N ALA A 5 -5.46 -10.16 -3.24
CA ALA A 5 -4.30 -10.63 -4.00
C ALA A 5 -3.47 -9.44 -4.49
N PRO A 6 -2.12 -9.45 -4.37
CA PRO A 6 -1.28 -8.27 -4.56
C PRO A 6 -1.56 -7.49 -5.85
N ALA A 7 -1.60 -8.18 -7.00
CA ALA A 7 -1.83 -7.54 -8.29
C ALA A 7 -3.18 -6.79 -8.34
N ARG A 8 -4.28 -7.46 -7.96
CA ARG A 8 -5.64 -6.89 -7.95
C ARG A 8 -5.78 -5.76 -6.95
N TYR A 9 -5.19 -5.91 -5.77
CA TYR A 9 -5.24 -4.88 -4.74
C TYR A 9 -4.51 -3.61 -5.20
N TYR A 10 -3.28 -3.73 -5.71
CA TYR A 10 -2.51 -2.57 -6.13
C TYR A 10 -3.04 -1.92 -7.42
N GLU A 11 -3.72 -2.66 -8.28
CA GLU A 11 -4.50 -2.07 -9.37
C GLU A 11 -5.61 -1.15 -8.84
N ARG A 12 -6.40 -1.61 -7.86
CA ARG A 12 -7.45 -0.78 -7.24
C ARG A 12 -6.88 0.46 -6.55
N VAL A 13 -5.76 0.32 -5.85
CA VAL A 13 -5.07 1.45 -5.23
C VAL A 13 -4.65 2.48 -6.27
N ARG A 14 -4.04 2.04 -7.39
CA ARG A 14 -3.66 2.95 -8.49
C ARG A 14 -4.87 3.65 -9.09
N ASN A 15 -5.97 2.92 -9.31
CA ASN A 15 -7.20 3.50 -9.84
C ASN A 15 -7.76 4.57 -8.89
N PHE A 16 -7.83 4.29 -7.59
CA PHE A 16 -8.25 5.26 -6.58
C PHE A 16 -7.35 6.50 -6.57
N LEU A 17 -6.03 6.32 -6.49
CA LEU A 17 -5.07 7.44 -6.45
C LEU A 17 -5.01 8.23 -7.77
N SER A 18 -5.45 7.63 -8.88
CA SER A 18 -5.51 8.31 -10.17
C SER A 18 -6.59 9.39 -10.21
N THR A 19 -7.74 9.12 -9.60
CA THR A 19 -8.94 9.98 -9.58
C THR A 19 -9.04 10.82 -8.31
N TYR A 20 -8.36 10.44 -7.23
CA TYR A 20 -8.38 11.13 -5.95
C TYR A 20 -7.81 12.56 -6.04
N LYS A 21 -8.64 13.55 -5.72
CA LYS A 21 -8.27 14.96 -5.60
C LYS A 21 -8.08 15.32 -4.13
N LYS A 22 -6.84 15.26 -3.66
CA LYS A 22 -6.50 15.69 -2.30
C LYS A 22 -6.65 17.21 -2.17
N SER A 23 -7.42 17.64 -1.17
CA SER A 23 -7.54 19.06 -0.84
C SER A 23 -6.18 19.67 -0.48
N SER A 24 -5.87 20.84 -1.04
CA SER A 24 -4.65 21.60 -0.76
C SER A 24 -4.54 22.08 0.69
N THR A 25 -5.66 22.09 1.42
CA THR A 25 -5.71 22.43 2.85
C THR A 25 -5.15 21.30 3.72
N ILE A 26 -5.22 20.05 3.25
CA ILE A 26 -4.72 18.88 3.97
C ILE A 26 -3.23 18.72 3.67
N LYS A 27 -2.39 19.34 4.49
CA LYS A 27 -0.93 19.15 4.44
C LYS A 27 -0.57 17.92 5.27
N ASN A 28 0.11 16.95 4.66
CA ASN A 28 0.73 15.88 5.44
C ASN A 28 1.91 16.49 6.19
N ARG A 29 1.85 16.50 7.52
CA ARG A 29 3.05 16.77 8.32
C ARG A 29 3.95 15.55 8.18
N LEU A 30 5.12 15.75 7.59
CA LEU A 30 6.13 14.70 7.48
C LEU A 30 6.77 14.53 8.85
N GLU A 31 6.29 13.54 9.58
CA GLU A 31 6.82 13.15 10.88
C GLU A 31 7.73 11.93 10.76
N TRP A 32 8.68 11.81 11.68
CA TRP A 32 9.62 10.68 11.72
C TRP A 32 8.90 9.33 11.74
N GLN A 33 7.76 9.23 12.41
CA GLN A 33 6.98 8.00 12.43
C GLN A 33 6.56 7.52 11.03
N TYR A 34 6.23 8.43 10.09
CA TYR A 34 5.87 8.05 8.73
C TYR A 34 7.08 7.57 7.92
N ILE A 35 8.24 8.20 8.13
CA ILE A 35 9.49 7.79 7.49
C ILE A 35 9.92 6.41 8.01
N ALA A 36 9.87 6.19 9.32
CA ALA A 36 10.15 4.89 9.93
C ALA A 36 9.17 3.81 9.42
N ALA A 37 7.87 4.14 9.31
CA ALA A 37 6.87 3.24 8.76
C ALA A 37 7.14 2.89 7.28
N LEU A 38 7.61 3.84 6.47
CA LEU A 38 8.02 3.61 5.09
C LEU A 38 9.13 2.56 5.00
N PHE A 39 10.24 2.75 5.73
CA PHE A 39 11.36 1.80 5.71
C PHE A 39 10.96 0.42 6.22
N ARG A 40 10.18 0.37 7.31
CA ARG A 40 9.61 -0.90 7.81
C ARG A 40 8.75 -1.60 6.75
N SER A 41 7.94 -0.84 6.02
CA SER A 41 7.12 -1.39 4.94
C SER A 41 7.96 -1.90 3.76
N MET A 42 9.04 -1.21 3.41
CA MET A 42 9.96 -1.64 2.34
C MET A 42 10.64 -2.96 2.70
N LEU A 43 11.12 -3.12 3.94
CA LEU A 43 11.71 -4.37 4.39
C LEU A 43 10.68 -5.51 4.39
N LYS A 44 9.51 -5.29 4.99
CA LYS A 44 8.51 -6.35 5.18
C LYS A 44 7.79 -6.73 3.88
N LEU A 45 7.41 -5.75 3.06
CA LEU A 45 6.63 -5.96 1.83
C LEU A 45 7.50 -6.06 0.57
N GLY A 46 8.58 -5.29 0.53
CA GLY A 46 9.46 -5.18 -0.63
C GLY A 46 10.60 -6.21 -0.66
N VAL A 47 10.99 -6.78 0.48
CA VAL A 47 12.09 -7.78 0.55
C VAL A 47 11.56 -9.15 0.95
N LEU A 48 10.84 -9.24 2.08
CA LEU A 48 10.46 -10.52 2.68
C LEU A 48 9.22 -11.17 2.03
N HIS A 49 8.30 -10.39 1.45
CA HIS A 49 7.02 -10.90 0.95
C HIS A 49 7.10 -11.47 -0.48
N ARG A 50 6.29 -12.50 -0.79
CA ARG A 50 6.22 -13.12 -2.14
C ARG A 50 5.70 -12.15 -3.22
N GLY A 51 4.83 -11.21 -2.84
CA GLY A 51 4.25 -10.18 -3.73
C GLY A 51 5.09 -8.92 -3.92
N ARG A 52 6.42 -8.99 -3.73
CA ARG A 52 7.31 -7.81 -3.71
C ARG A 52 7.34 -7.00 -5.01
N TRP A 53 7.25 -7.67 -6.16
CA TRP A 53 7.28 -7.00 -7.46
C TRP A 53 6.11 -6.04 -7.65
N GLU A 54 4.91 -6.48 -7.26
CA GLU A 54 3.72 -5.64 -7.33
C GLU A 54 3.79 -4.47 -6.33
N TYR A 55 4.40 -4.68 -5.16
CA TYR A 55 4.67 -3.62 -4.19
C TYR A 55 5.59 -2.55 -4.79
N TRP A 56 6.75 -2.94 -5.34
CA TRP A 56 7.71 -2.00 -5.94
C TRP A 56 7.14 -1.29 -7.17
N LYS A 57 6.38 -1.99 -8.02
CA LYS A 57 5.70 -1.41 -9.16
C LYS A 57 4.70 -0.33 -8.73
N MET A 58 3.94 -0.58 -7.68
CA MET A 58 2.99 0.39 -7.13
C MET A 58 3.72 1.57 -6.48
N LEU A 59 4.74 1.31 -5.65
CA LEU A 59 5.51 2.36 -4.98
C LEU A 59 6.20 3.30 -6.00
N GLY A 60 6.86 2.72 -7.01
CA GLY A 60 7.49 3.48 -8.08
C GLY A 60 6.50 4.29 -8.90
N TRP A 61 5.34 3.70 -9.22
CA TRP A 61 4.25 4.43 -9.89
C TRP A 61 3.76 5.62 -9.05
N ALA A 62 3.56 5.43 -7.74
CA ALA A 62 3.10 6.48 -6.84
C ALA A 62 4.14 7.60 -6.72
N LEU A 63 5.42 7.25 -6.59
CA LEU A 63 6.52 8.20 -6.49
C LEU A 63 6.66 9.05 -7.75
N LEU A 64 6.57 8.43 -8.94
CA LEU A 64 6.76 9.11 -10.22
C LEU A 64 5.52 9.89 -10.69
N ARG A 65 4.31 9.36 -10.51
CA ARG A 65 3.08 9.95 -11.09
C ARG A 65 2.22 10.71 -10.10
N LYS A 66 2.31 10.40 -8.80
CA LYS A 66 1.47 10.98 -7.76
C LYS A 66 2.27 11.29 -6.48
N PRO A 67 3.39 12.03 -6.55
CA PRO A 67 4.28 12.26 -5.39
C PRO A 67 3.57 12.90 -4.19
N LYS A 68 2.59 13.79 -4.43
CA LYS A 68 1.76 14.40 -3.37
C LYS A 68 0.86 13.41 -2.62
N LEU A 69 0.59 12.25 -3.24
CA LEU A 69 -0.21 11.15 -2.68
C LEU A 69 0.66 9.95 -2.29
N PHE A 70 1.99 10.11 -2.30
CA PHE A 70 2.91 9.03 -1.99
C PHE A 70 2.72 8.50 -0.56
N PRO A 71 2.56 9.34 0.47
CA PRO A 71 2.26 8.85 1.83
C PRO A 71 0.98 7.99 1.88
N GLU A 72 -0.07 8.40 1.16
CA GLU A 72 -1.33 7.66 1.05
C GLU A 72 -1.12 6.31 0.36
N ALA A 73 -0.31 6.27 -0.70
CA ALA A 73 0.03 5.03 -1.39
C ALA A 73 0.75 4.04 -0.45
N VAL A 74 1.67 4.52 0.38
CA VAL A 74 2.39 3.71 1.37
C VAL A 74 1.42 3.17 2.43
N THR A 75 0.54 4.03 2.97
CA THR A 75 -0.49 3.62 3.93
C THR A 75 -1.41 2.53 3.35
N LEU A 76 -1.89 2.72 2.12
CA LEU A 76 -2.71 1.73 1.43
C LEU A 76 -1.93 0.44 1.18
N ALA A 77 -0.63 0.49 0.91
CA ALA A 77 0.20 -0.70 0.78
C ALA A 77 0.25 -1.52 2.06
N ILE A 78 0.42 -0.84 3.20
CA ILE A 78 0.44 -1.44 4.54
C ILE A 78 -0.92 -2.05 4.85
N TYR A 79 -2.02 -1.33 4.60
CA TYR A 79 -3.38 -1.85 4.77
C TYR A 79 -3.64 -3.08 3.91
N GLY A 80 -3.23 -3.08 2.64
CA GLY A 80 -3.36 -4.24 1.76
C GLY A 80 -2.66 -5.49 2.28
N TYR A 81 -1.52 -5.32 2.96
CA TYR A 81 -0.85 -6.43 3.64
C TYR A 81 -1.67 -6.95 4.83
N HIS A 82 -2.14 -6.07 5.70
CA HIS A 82 -2.95 -6.48 6.85
C HIS A 82 -4.27 -7.13 6.42
N PHE A 83 -4.94 -6.60 5.41
CA PHE A 83 -6.17 -7.20 4.87
C PHE A 83 -5.94 -8.61 4.33
N ARG A 84 -4.80 -8.86 3.67
CA ARG A 84 -4.44 -10.23 3.25
C ARG A 84 -4.28 -11.15 4.46
N GLN A 85 -3.56 -10.71 5.50
CA GLN A 85 -3.34 -11.53 6.69
C GLN A 85 -4.64 -11.86 7.40
N VAL A 86 -5.48 -10.84 7.66
CA VAL A 86 -6.79 -11.03 8.31
C VAL A 86 -7.67 -11.94 7.48
N PHE A 87 -7.76 -11.71 6.16
CA PHE A 87 -8.57 -12.56 5.28
C PHE A 87 -8.08 -14.01 5.26
N GLN A 88 -6.76 -14.24 5.26
CA GLN A 88 -6.20 -15.58 5.34
C GLN A 88 -6.50 -16.24 6.69
N GLN A 89 -6.37 -15.51 7.79
CA GLN A 89 -6.68 -16.02 9.13
C GLN A 89 -8.15 -16.43 9.23
N GLN A 90 -9.07 -15.57 8.79
CA GLN A 90 -10.51 -15.87 8.79
C GLN A 90 -10.88 -17.09 7.92
N LEU A 91 -10.18 -17.31 6.80
CA LEU A 91 -10.37 -18.51 5.99
C LEU A 91 -9.89 -19.78 6.69
N THR A 92 -8.79 -19.70 7.43
CA THR A 92 -8.27 -20.83 8.22
C THR A 92 -9.18 -21.15 9.40
N ASP A 93 -9.71 -20.13 10.09
CA ASP A 93 -10.60 -20.32 11.26
C ASP A 93 -11.97 -20.92 10.87
N ALA A 94 -12.39 -20.77 9.61
CA ALA A 94 -13.65 -21.28 9.08
C ALA A 94 -13.56 -22.68 8.43
N ALA A 95 -12.34 -23.22 8.30
CA ALA A 95 -12.06 -24.52 7.67
C ALA A 95 -11.84 -25.61 8.73
#